data_AF-A0A916U803-F1
#
_entry.id   AF-A0A916U803-F1
#
_cell.length_a   1.000
_cell.length_b   1.000
_cell.length_c   1.000
_cell.angle_alpha   90.00
_cell.angle_beta   90.00
_cell.angle_gamma   90.00
#
_symmetry.space_group_name_H-M   'P 1'
#
loop_
_entity.id
_entity.type
_entity.pdbx_description
1 polymer ?
#
loop_
_entity_poly.entity_id
_entity_poly.type
_entity_poly.pdbx_seq_one_letter_code
_entity_poly.pdbx_strand_id
1 'polypeptide(L)'
;MMRLSESEKSVSFASGSSYNQSTRNILFISGTDKKAHWLFPTQAKLILAVEQLNEKIDDAKEKPTQALYFEYVDKDSNGDGTLSHLDQSNIALAKPDGSGFIDVLHGVDRVISYELLSEKEISIVYQVGKSIKNIRLSAISFAKESEQEIISIPD
;
A
#
# COMPACT_ATOMS: atom_id res chain seq x y z
N MET A 1 -29.38 2.21 34.61
CA MET A 1 -28.85 3.24 33.69
C MET A 1 -27.48 2.77 33.21
N MET A 2 -27.36 2.35 31.95
CA MET A 2 -26.13 2.49 31.16
C MET A 2 -26.52 2.28 29.69
N ARG A 3 -26.59 3.38 28.93
CA ARG A 3 -26.64 3.37 27.46
C ARG A 3 -25.19 3.32 26.99
N LEU A 4 -24.85 2.33 26.18
CA LEU A 4 -23.60 2.30 25.43
C LEU A 4 -23.95 2.69 24.00
N SER A 5 -23.76 3.98 23.68
CA SER A 5 -23.80 4.49 22.33
C SER A 5 -22.47 4.21 21.63
N GLU A 6 -22.60 3.67 20.41
CA GLU A 6 -21.78 3.96 19.23
C GLU A 6 -20.31 3.50 19.20
N SER A 7 -20.02 2.62 18.25
CA SER A 7 -18.68 2.34 17.75
C SER A 7 -18.76 2.10 16.23
N GLU A 8 -19.16 3.12 15.48
CA GLU A 8 -18.57 3.32 14.15
C GLU A 8 -17.25 4.06 14.38
N LYS A 9 -16.18 3.30 14.63
CA LYS A 9 -14.83 3.81 14.46
C LYS A 9 -14.15 2.92 13.44
N SER A 10 -14.20 3.38 12.20
CA SER A 10 -13.19 3.08 11.20
C SER A 10 -11.82 3.23 11.87
N VAL A 11 -10.98 2.21 11.70
CA VAL A 11 -9.62 2.18 12.22
C VAL A 11 -8.89 3.34 11.54
N SER A 12 -8.63 4.43 12.27
CA SER A 12 -7.91 5.56 11.71
C SER A 12 -6.46 5.12 11.49
N PHE A 13 -6.08 4.93 10.24
CA PHE A 13 -4.67 4.85 9.87
C PHE A 13 -4.06 6.23 10.10
N ALA A 14 -2.88 6.27 10.71
CA ALA A 14 -2.21 7.52 11.02
C ALA A 14 -1.79 8.24 9.73
N SER A 15 -2.63 9.15 9.23
CA SER A 15 -2.27 10.19 8.28
C SER A 15 -1.93 11.46 9.08
N GLY A 16 -0.65 11.61 9.41
CA GLY A 16 -0.15 12.70 10.24
C GLY A 16 1.27 13.11 9.86
N SER A 17 1.39 14.36 9.45
CA SER A 17 2.57 15.02 8.88
C SER A 17 3.78 15.16 9.81
N SER A 18 4.97 15.10 9.21
CA SER A 18 6.23 15.71 9.66
C SER A 18 6.80 15.27 11.02
N TYR A 19 7.36 14.07 11.06
CA TYR A 19 8.53 13.74 11.89
C TYR A 19 9.32 12.65 11.14
N ASN A 20 10.66 12.64 11.25
CA ASN A 20 11.54 11.61 10.66
C ASN A 20 11.33 10.22 11.30
N GLN A 21 10.10 9.72 11.34
CA GLN A 21 9.76 8.39 11.81
C GLN A 21 9.72 7.48 10.59
N SER A 22 10.81 6.73 10.40
CA SER A 22 10.83 5.59 9.50
C SER A 22 9.89 4.52 10.05
N THR A 23 8.69 4.38 9.51
CA THR A 23 7.80 3.27 9.84
C THR A 23 8.47 1.97 9.44
N ARG A 24 8.72 1.05 10.40
CA ARG A 24 9.41 -0.22 10.11
C ARG A 24 8.48 -1.40 9.90
N ASN A 25 7.29 -1.33 10.49
CA ASN A 25 6.28 -2.38 10.43
C ASN A 25 4.92 -1.82 10.88
N ILE A 26 3.87 -2.59 10.66
CA ILE A 26 2.48 -2.25 11.02
C ILE A 26 1.89 -3.39 11.81
N LEU A 27 1.18 -3.05 12.88
CA LEU A 27 0.41 -3.98 13.69
C LEU A 27 -1.05 -3.93 13.27
N PHE A 28 -1.58 -5.05 12.82
CA PHE A 28 -3.02 -5.23 12.59
C PHE A 28 -3.67 -5.75 13.86
N ILE A 29 -4.79 -5.14 14.26
CA ILE A 29 -5.58 -5.55 15.42
C ILE A 29 -7.03 -5.73 14.96
N SER A 30 -7.52 -6.96 15.02
CA SER A 30 -8.91 -7.27 14.70
C SER A 30 -9.81 -7.06 15.92
N GLY A 31 -10.85 -6.25 15.76
CA GLY A 31 -11.77 -5.91 16.85
C GLY A 31 -12.71 -7.05 17.27
N THR A 32 -12.99 -8.01 16.38
CA THR A 32 -13.97 -9.08 16.62
C THR A 32 -13.37 -10.26 17.37
N ASP A 33 -12.12 -10.62 17.09
CA ASP A 33 -11.44 -11.76 17.70
C ASP A 33 -10.23 -11.37 18.57
N LYS A 34 -9.95 -10.07 18.73
CA LYS A 34 -8.82 -9.50 19.50
C LYS A 34 -7.47 -10.09 19.11
N LYS A 35 -7.33 -10.57 17.87
CA LYS A 35 -6.05 -11.05 17.38
C LYS A 35 -5.24 -9.91 16.81
N ALA A 36 -3.95 -9.93 17.12
CA ALA A 36 -2.98 -8.99 16.58
C ALA A 36 -1.92 -9.75 15.79
N HIS A 37 -1.51 -9.20 14.65
CA HIS A 37 -0.39 -9.73 13.89
C HIS A 37 0.39 -8.59 13.23
N TRP A 38 1.70 -8.79 13.11
CA TRP A 38 2.57 -7.88 12.38
C TRP A 38 2.45 -8.13 10.88
N LEU A 39 2.55 -7.08 10.07
CA LEU A 39 2.62 -7.17 8.61
C LEU A 39 3.83 -8.01 8.19
N PHE A 40 4.99 -7.67 8.75
CA PHE A 40 6.25 -8.40 8.54
C PHE A 40 6.66 -9.16 9.78
N PRO A 41 7.35 -10.31 9.64
CA PRO A 41 7.87 -11.07 10.77
C PRO A 41 8.97 -10.33 11.54
N THR A 42 9.62 -9.33 10.94
CA THR A 42 10.71 -8.54 11.53
C THR A 42 10.49 -7.04 11.30
N GLN A 43 11.32 -6.21 11.93
CA GLN A 43 11.33 -4.74 11.78
C GLN A 43 12.36 -4.26 10.74
N ALA A 44 12.82 -5.17 9.86
CA ALA A 44 13.95 -4.90 8.97
C ALA A 44 13.61 -4.00 7.78
N LYS A 45 12.32 -3.89 7.43
CA LYS A 45 11.86 -3.15 6.26
C LYS A 45 11.60 -1.68 6.61
N LEU A 46 11.64 -0.81 5.62
CA LEU A 46 11.19 0.58 5.71
C LEU A 46 9.89 0.72 4.94
N ILE A 47 8.81 1.10 5.60
CA ILE A 47 7.53 1.38 4.98
C ILE A 47 7.50 2.86 4.60
N LEU A 48 7.36 3.12 3.31
CA LEU A 48 7.29 4.46 2.73
C LEU A 48 5.85 4.98 2.69
N ALA A 49 4.89 4.11 2.35
CA ALA A 49 3.48 4.47 2.25
C ALA A 49 2.56 3.32 2.67
N VAL A 50 1.41 3.69 3.22
CA VAL A 50 0.30 2.79 3.56
C VAL A 50 -0.98 3.52 3.21
N GLU A 51 -1.73 3.01 2.24
CA GLU A 51 -2.93 3.67 1.76
C GLU A 51 -4.10 2.71 1.61
N GLN A 52 -5.30 3.23 1.79
CA GLN A 52 -6.53 2.51 1.56
C GLN A 52 -7.00 2.74 0.12
N LEU A 53 -7.17 1.66 -0.63
CA LEU A 53 -7.80 1.70 -1.95
C LEU A 53 -9.30 1.52 -1.79
N ASN A 54 -10.05 2.60 -2.04
CA ASN A 54 -11.50 2.63 -2.04
C ASN A 54 -12.01 3.26 -3.35
N GLU A 55 -13.29 3.04 -3.64
CA GLU A 55 -13.88 3.52 -4.89
C GLU A 55 -14.13 5.04 -4.81
N LYS A 56 -13.60 5.81 -5.75
CA LYS A 56 -13.84 7.26 -5.82
C LYS A 56 -15.19 7.54 -6.49
N ILE A 57 -16.26 7.82 -5.72
CA ILE A 57 -17.51 8.43 -6.24
C ILE A 57 -17.75 9.71 -5.46
N ASP A 58 -18.10 10.78 -6.18
CA ASP A 58 -18.08 12.19 -5.76
C ASP A 58 -18.96 12.58 -4.54
N ASP A 59 -19.78 11.69 -3.96
CA ASP A 59 -20.82 12.14 -3.01
C ASP A 59 -21.11 11.20 -1.80
N ALA A 60 -20.25 10.24 -1.48
CA ALA A 60 -20.52 9.30 -0.38
C ALA A 60 -19.58 9.44 0.83
N LYS A 61 -20.19 9.44 2.03
CA LYS A 61 -19.56 9.14 3.33
C LYS A 61 -18.72 7.85 3.23
N GLU A 62 -17.58 7.83 3.94
CA GLU A 62 -16.60 6.74 4.08
C GLU A 62 -16.97 5.42 3.37
N LYS A 63 -16.34 5.17 2.22
CA LYS A 63 -16.53 3.92 1.49
C LYS A 63 -15.69 2.78 2.06
N PRO A 64 -16.16 1.52 1.91
CA PRO A 64 -15.40 0.37 2.34
C PRO A 64 -14.05 0.30 1.60
N THR A 65 -12.99 0.11 2.37
CA THR A 65 -11.67 -0.23 1.85
C THR A 65 -11.75 -1.55 1.10
N GLN A 66 -11.30 -1.56 -0.15
CA GLN A 66 -11.23 -2.80 -0.94
C GLN A 66 -9.88 -3.49 -0.77
N ALA A 67 -8.81 -2.71 -0.69
CA ALA A 67 -7.45 -3.20 -0.49
C ALA A 67 -6.59 -2.20 0.28
N LEU A 68 -5.53 -2.69 0.90
CA LEU A 68 -4.45 -1.88 1.44
C LEU A 68 -3.27 -1.92 0.46
N TYR A 69 -2.77 -0.74 0.14
CA TYR A 69 -1.56 -0.53 -0.64
C TYR A 69 -0.39 -0.27 0.29
N PHE A 70 0.73 -0.93 0.03
CA PHE A 70 1.99 -0.71 0.74
C PHE A 70 3.10 -0.41 -0.26
N GLU A 71 3.89 0.60 0.06
CA GLU A 71 5.19 0.83 -0.58
C GLU A 71 6.26 0.71 0.49
N TYR A 72 7.28 -0.11 0.23
CA TYR A 72 8.33 -0.37 1.21
C TYR A 72 9.68 -0.69 0.58
N VAL A 73 10.74 -0.49 1.33
CA VAL A 73 12.12 -0.84 0.96
C VAL A 73 12.62 -1.93 1.88
N ASP A 74 13.27 -2.94 1.32
CA ASP A 74 13.90 -4.03 2.08
C ASP A 74 15.39 -4.23 1.75
N LYS A 75 15.93 -3.43 0.83
CA LYS A 75 17.32 -3.47 0.43
C LYS A 75 17.85 -2.06 0.14
N ASP A 76 19.08 -1.81 0.58
CA ASP A 76 19.86 -0.65 0.18
C ASP A 76 20.33 -0.87 -1.28
N SER A 77 19.68 -0.17 -2.19
CA SER A 77 19.85 -0.28 -3.63
C SER A 77 20.85 0.73 -4.18
N ASN A 78 21.10 1.82 -3.45
CA ASN A 78 22.06 2.86 -3.84
C ASN A 78 23.45 2.67 -3.21
N GLY A 79 23.56 1.79 -2.20
CA GLY A 79 24.80 1.41 -1.53
C GLY A 79 25.32 2.41 -0.50
N ASP A 80 24.48 3.32 0.01
CA ASP A 80 24.85 4.35 0.98
C ASP A 80 24.85 3.86 2.44
N GLY A 81 24.46 2.60 2.67
CA GLY A 81 24.38 1.95 3.98
C GLY A 81 23.09 2.24 4.75
N THR A 82 22.12 2.95 4.16
CA THR A 82 20.89 3.39 4.83
C THR A 82 19.66 3.09 3.98
N LEU A 83 18.74 2.25 4.50
CA LEU A 83 17.41 2.11 3.90
C LEU A 83 16.66 3.44 3.94
N SER A 84 16.33 3.99 2.77
CA SER A 84 15.66 5.28 2.62
C SER A 84 14.71 5.32 1.42
N HIS A 85 14.03 6.45 1.21
CA HIS A 85 13.18 6.67 0.04
C HIS A 85 13.97 6.87 -1.27
N LEU A 86 15.31 6.95 -1.19
CA LEU A 86 16.19 7.00 -2.35
C LEU A 86 16.47 5.59 -2.89
N ASP A 87 16.09 4.55 -2.15
CA ASP A 87 16.17 3.18 -2.58
C ASP A 87 14.97 2.77 -3.42
N GLN A 88 15.19 1.78 -4.28
CA GLN A 88 14.12 1.12 -5.00
C GLN A 88 13.13 0.49 -4.04
N SER A 89 11.85 0.75 -4.27
CA SER A 89 10.75 0.24 -3.47
C SER A 89 10.13 -1.03 -4.07
N ASN A 90 9.48 -1.79 -3.21
CA ASN A 90 8.59 -2.88 -3.54
C ASN A 90 7.16 -2.43 -3.20
N ILE A 91 6.22 -2.92 -3.99
CA ILE A 91 4.81 -2.59 -3.83
C ILE A 91 4.09 -3.88 -3.49
N ALA A 92 3.24 -3.82 -2.47
CA ALA A 92 2.44 -4.93 -2.03
C ALA A 92 0.99 -4.52 -1.80
N LEU A 93 0.11 -5.52 -1.88
CA LEU A 93 -1.30 -5.39 -1.57
C LEU A 93 -1.69 -6.34 -0.44
N ALA A 94 -2.66 -5.94 0.36
CA ALA A 94 -3.31 -6.83 1.33
C ALA A 94 -4.81 -6.53 1.38
N LYS A 95 -5.56 -7.43 2.01
CA LYS A 95 -6.97 -7.19 2.36
C LYS A 95 -7.07 -6.11 3.46
N PRO A 96 -8.25 -5.51 3.67
CA PRO A 96 -8.45 -4.47 4.70
C PRO A 96 -8.09 -4.91 6.12
N ASP A 97 -8.10 -6.21 6.41
CA ASP A 97 -7.72 -6.79 7.71
C ASP A 97 -6.21 -7.07 7.83
N GLY A 98 -5.41 -6.75 6.82
CA GLY A 98 -3.97 -7.02 6.74
C GLY A 98 -3.62 -8.43 6.25
N SER A 99 -4.61 -9.31 6.07
CA SER A 99 -4.38 -10.67 5.57
C SER A 99 -4.16 -10.71 4.07
N GLY A 100 -3.55 -11.80 3.58
CA GLY A 100 -3.30 -11.97 2.14
C GLY A 100 -2.30 -10.96 1.57
N PHE A 101 -1.34 -10.51 2.39
CA PHE A 101 -0.24 -9.68 1.94
C PHE A 101 0.53 -10.38 0.81
N ILE A 102 0.68 -9.69 -0.31
CA ILE A 102 1.38 -10.18 -1.48
C ILE A 102 2.17 -9.05 -2.15
N ASP A 103 3.42 -9.34 -2.46
CA ASP A 103 4.25 -8.45 -3.28
C ASP A 103 3.79 -8.52 -4.74
N VAL A 104 3.54 -7.36 -5.34
CA VAL A 104 3.03 -7.23 -6.72
C VAL A 104 4.03 -6.58 -7.66
N LEU A 105 4.95 -5.75 -7.15
CA LEU A 105 6.07 -5.18 -7.90
C LEU A 105 7.33 -5.15 -7.04
N HIS A 106 8.48 -5.29 -7.70
CA HIS A 106 9.80 -5.22 -7.07
C HIS A 106 10.73 -4.29 -7.85
N GLY A 107 11.66 -3.63 -7.15
CA GLY A 107 12.68 -2.82 -7.80
C GLY A 107 12.12 -1.60 -8.52
N VAL A 108 11.10 -0.96 -7.94
CA VAL A 108 10.46 0.23 -8.50
C VAL A 108 11.26 1.46 -8.10
N ASP A 109 11.69 2.27 -9.07
CA ASP A 109 12.42 3.51 -8.78
C ASP A 109 11.48 4.59 -8.23
N ARG A 110 10.25 4.60 -8.74
CA ARG A 110 9.24 5.57 -8.32
C ARG A 110 7.84 5.08 -8.65
N VAL A 111 6.94 5.19 -7.68
CA VAL A 111 5.50 5.07 -7.92
C VAL A 111 4.94 6.44 -8.31
N ILE A 112 4.22 6.48 -9.43
CA ILE A 112 3.64 7.70 -10.00
C ILE A 112 2.18 7.83 -9.58
N SER A 113 1.41 6.74 -9.66
CA SER A 113 0.04 6.70 -9.18
C SER A 113 -0.41 5.27 -8.85
N TYR A 114 -1.39 5.16 -7.98
CA TYR A 114 -2.13 3.94 -7.71
C TYR A 114 -3.59 4.30 -7.46
N GLU A 115 -4.51 3.51 -7.99
CA GLU A 115 -5.94 3.70 -7.75
C GLU A 115 -6.74 2.43 -8.00
N LEU A 116 -7.93 2.39 -7.39
CA LEU A 116 -8.96 1.42 -7.69
C LEU A 116 -9.79 1.97 -8.87
N LEU A 117 -9.65 1.37 -10.06
CA LEU A 117 -10.37 1.80 -11.27
C LEU A 117 -11.84 1.37 -11.24
N SER A 118 -12.12 0.24 -10.59
CA SER A 118 -13.45 -0.30 -10.34
C SER A 118 -13.37 -1.25 -9.14
N GLU A 119 -14.50 -1.76 -8.64
CA GLU A 119 -14.53 -2.76 -7.56
C GLU A 119 -13.64 -4.01 -7.80
N LYS A 120 -13.19 -4.24 -9.04
CA LYS A 120 -12.46 -5.43 -9.45
C LYS A 120 -11.04 -5.19 -9.94
N GLU A 121 -10.63 -3.94 -10.15
CA GLU A 121 -9.38 -3.65 -10.86
C GLU A 121 -8.60 -2.53 -10.17
N ILE A 122 -7.34 -2.81 -9.86
CA ILE A 122 -6.36 -1.86 -9.33
C ILE A 122 -5.38 -1.53 -10.45
N SER A 123 -5.06 -0.25 -10.60
CA SER A 123 -4.07 0.25 -11.54
C SER A 123 -2.92 0.88 -10.78
N ILE A 124 -1.68 0.53 -11.15
CA ILE A 124 -0.47 1.13 -10.60
C ILE A 124 0.39 1.60 -11.76
N VAL A 125 0.74 2.88 -11.76
CA VAL A 125 1.68 3.48 -12.71
C VAL A 125 2.98 3.73 -11.97
N TYR A 126 4.07 3.22 -12.54
CA TYR A 126 5.37 3.20 -11.87
C TYR A 126 6.51 3.31 -12.87
N GLN A 127 7.67 3.72 -12.39
CA GLN A 127 8.88 3.90 -13.17
C GLN A 127 9.95 2.85 -12.80
N VAL A 128 10.60 2.31 -13.82
CA VAL A 128 11.84 1.53 -13.70
C VAL A 128 12.80 1.95 -14.80
N GLY A 129 13.97 2.44 -14.42
CA GLY A 129 14.92 3.14 -15.27
C GLY A 129 14.25 4.31 -15.97
N LYS A 130 14.21 4.24 -17.31
CA LYS A 130 13.53 5.23 -18.16
C LYS A 130 12.11 4.83 -18.52
N SER A 131 11.69 3.59 -18.24
CA SER A 131 10.36 3.11 -18.62
C SER A 131 9.33 3.46 -17.57
N ILE A 132 8.27 4.15 -17.98
CA ILE A 132 7.03 4.29 -17.22
C ILE A 132 6.10 3.18 -17.65
N LYS A 133 5.66 2.36 -16.70
CA LYS A 133 4.83 1.19 -16.90
C LYS A 133 3.51 1.34 -16.15
N ASN A 134 2.49 0.66 -16.64
CA ASN A 134 1.25 0.43 -15.93
C ASN A 134 1.01 -1.06 -15.75
N ILE A 135 0.70 -1.46 -14.52
CA ILE A 135 0.23 -2.80 -14.19
C ILE A 135 -1.23 -2.71 -13.76
N ARG A 136 -2.03 -3.67 -14.21
CA ARG A 136 -3.40 -3.88 -13.74
C ARG A 136 -3.49 -5.19 -12.99
N LEU A 137 -4.13 -5.14 -11.84
CA LEU A 137 -4.26 -6.23 -10.89
C LEU A 137 -5.73 -6.42 -10.53
N SER A 138 -6.13 -7.66 -10.29
CA SER A 138 -7.43 -7.94 -9.70
C SER A 138 -7.52 -7.36 -8.28
N ALA A 139 -8.55 -6.58 -7.98
CA ALA A 139 -8.81 -6.06 -6.62
C ALA A 139 -9.28 -7.14 -5.62
N ILE A 140 -9.55 -8.36 -6.11
CA ILE A 140 -10.03 -9.50 -5.30
C ILE A 140 -8.89 -10.46 -4.97
N SER A 141 -8.12 -10.85 -5.98
CA SER A 141 -7.04 -11.85 -5.83
C SER A 141 -5.64 -11.25 -5.83
N PHE A 142 -5.51 -9.96 -6.18
CA PHE A 142 -4.23 -9.27 -6.43
C PHE A 142 -3.38 -9.90 -7.53
N ALA A 143 -3.96 -10.82 -8.32
CA ALA A 143 -3.28 -11.41 -9.46
C ALA A 143 -3.09 -10.37 -10.57
N LYS A 144 -1.94 -10.44 -11.24
CA LYS A 144 -1.64 -9.62 -12.40
C LYS A 144 -2.53 -9.98 -13.57
N GLU A 145 -3.24 -8.99 -14.09
CA GLU A 145 -4.13 -9.14 -15.26
C GLU A 145 -3.44 -8.62 -16.53
N SER A 146 -2.73 -7.50 -16.44
CA SER A 146 -1.93 -6.97 -17.54
C SER A 146 -0.79 -6.09 -17.04
N GLU A 147 0.22 -5.91 -17.88
CA GLU A 147 1.34 -5.01 -17.63
C GLU A 147 1.87 -4.50 -18.98
N GLN A 148 2.04 -3.19 -19.08
CA GLN A 148 2.47 -2.54 -20.31
C GLN A 148 3.40 -1.36 -20.02
N GLU A 149 4.35 -1.14 -20.92
CA GLU A 149 5.07 0.13 -20.96
C GLU A 149 4.18 1.20 -21.59
N ILE A 150 4.01 2.32 -20.88
CA ILE A 150 3.24 3.47 -21.37
C ILE A 150 4.15 4.35 -22.23
N ILE A 151 5.34 4.67 -21.71
CA ILE A 151 6.27 5.58 -22.35
C ILE A 151 7.68 5.42 -21.76
N SER A 152 8.69 5.78 -22.54
CA SER A 152 10.07 5.92 -22.10
C SER A 152 10.44 7.40 -21.93
N ILE A 153 11.12 7.74 -20.84
CA ILE A 153 11.63 9.09 -20.55
C ILE A 153 12.80 9.39 -21.51
N PRO A 154 12.75 10.51 -22.27
CA PRO A 154 13.84 10.90 -23.17
C PRO A 154 15.17 11.17 -22.45
N ASP A 155 16.26 11.15 -23.22
CA ASP A 155 17.62 11.52 -22.77
C ASP A 155 17.77 13.00 -22.42
#